data_AF-A0A6I3URC6-F1
#
_entry.id   AF-A0A6I3URC6-F1
#
_cell.length_a   1.000
_cell.length_b   1.000
_cell.length_c   1.000
_cell.angle_alpha   90.00
_cell.angle_beta   90.00
_cell.angle_gamma   90.00
#
_symmetry.space_group_name_H-M   'P 1'
#
loop_
_entity.id
_entity.type
_entity.pdbx_description
1 polymer ?
#
loop_
_entity_poly.entity_id
_entity_poly.type
_entity_poly.pdbx_seq_one_letter_code
_entity_poly.pdbx_strand_id
1 'polypeptide(L)'
;MENFGAVLKDIRISKNFRLKDLSCNEISESTISRFENGITKLSINHFYILLNRLGISFSEFEELVHCYYSKKECLFEELEHAVNSSDIFLLQELVDKIELKQKQEKSLCNYHIKLIAEQQINRLANLPYNSSKCNELIKYLLSVDTWMEYELKLFYNSVFFMNTRTISLLYRIVIKKTRYFLKTNTGTHRIIPLYLFNLKLLLKN
;
A
#
# COMPACT_ATOMS: atom_id res chain seq x y z
N MET A 1 -2.70 -6.85 20.22
CA MET A 1 -1.80 -7.60 19.32
C MET A 1 -2.67 -8.24 18.25
N GLU A 2 -2.38 -8.00 16.98
CA GLU A 2 -3.17 -8.56 15.87
C GLU A 2 -3.12 -10.09 15.89
N ASN A 3 -4.28 -10.73 15.77
CA ASN A 3 -4.38 -12.18 15.72
C ASN A 3 -4.89 -12.62 14.35
N PHE A 4 -3.97 -12.72 13.39
CA PHE A 4 -4.27 -13.25 12.06
C PHE A 4 -4.85 -14.67 12.11
N GLY A 5 -4.51 -15.44 13.15
CA GLY A 5 -5.10 -16.75 13.41
C GLY A 5 -6.60 -16.68 13.68
N ALA A 6 -7.06 -15.68 14.41
CA ALA A 6 -8.49 -15.51 14.69
C ALA A 6 -9.27 -15.21 13.39
N VAL A 7 -8.74 -14.35 12.53
CA VAL A 7 -9.35 -14.08 11.20
C VAL A 7 -9.38 -15.36 10.35
N LEU A 8 -8.29 -16.14 10.33
CA LEU A 8 -8.25 -17.42 9.61
C LEU A 8 -9.27 -18.42 10.16
N LYS A 9 -9.43 -18.47 11.49
CA LYS A 9 -10.40 -19.33 12.18
C LYS A 9 -11.83 -19.02 11.76
N ASP A 10 -12.19 -17.73 11.71
CA ASP A 10 -13.51 -17.29 11.30
C ASP A 10 -13.80 -17.71 9.85
N ILE A 11 -12.82 -17.53 8.95
CA ILE A 11 -12.93 -17.99 7.56
C ILE A 11 -13.11 -19.51 7.50
N ARG A 12 -12.29 -20.26 8.23
CA ARG A 12 -12.38 -21.73 8.27
C ARG A 12 -13.76 -22.20 8.71
N ILE A 13 -14.27 -21.64 9.80
CA ILE A 13 -15.59 -22.00 10.35
C ILE A 13 -16.70 -21.62 9.36
N SER A 14 -16.63 -20.43 8.74
CA SER A 14 -17.63 -19.98 7.75
C SER A 14 -17.72 -20.91 6.53
N LYS A 15 -16.61 -21.58 6.17
CA LYS A 15 -16.54 -22.55 5.08
C LYS A 15 -16.84 -23.99 5.52
N ASN A 16 -17.26 -24.20 6.77
CA ASN A 16 -17.53 -25.51 7.37
C ASN A 16 -16.33 -26.48 7.39
N PHE A 17 -15.11 -25.95 7.41
CA PHE A 17 -13.91 -26.79 7.52
C PHE A 17 -13.57 -27.10 8.99
N ARG A 18 -13.27 -28.37 9.28
CA ARG A 18 -12.66 -28.78 10.55
C ARG A 18 -11.14 -28.64 10.47
N LEU A 19 -10.46 -28.69 11.61
CA LEU A 19 -8.99 -28.64 11.66
C LEU A 19 -8.37 -29.78 10.84
N LYS A 20 -8.88 -31.01 10.99
CA LYS A 20 -8.48 -32.17 10.20
C LYS A 20 -8.57 -31.95 8.69
N ASP A 21 -9.56 -31.17 8.24
CA ASP A 21 -9.78 -30.91 6.82
C ASP A 21 -8.74 -29.91 6.27
N LEU A 22 -8.20 -29.01 7.11
CA LEU A 22 -7.09 -28.13 6.74
C LEU A 22 -5.72 -28.76 6.93
N SER A 23 -5.58 -29.71 7.87
CA SER A 23 -4.29 -30.32 8.15
C SER A 23 -3.77 -31.12 6.96
N CYS A 24 -2.44 -31.21 6.84
CA CYS A 24 -1.75 -32.04 5.85
C CYS A 24 -0.36 -32.43 6.36
N ASN A 25 0.43 -33.10 5.53
CA ASN A 25 1.78 -33.55 5.88
C ASN A 25 2.72 -32.40 6.33
N GLU A 26 2.46 -31.18 5.86
CA GLU A 26 3.26 -29.99 6.18
C GLU A 26 2.77 -29.28 7.46
N ILE A 27 1.50 -29.42 7.84
CA ILE A 27 0.92 -28.70 8.97
C ILE A 27 -0.15 -29.51 9.71
N SER A 28 0.11 -29.75 11.00
CA SER A 28 -0.77 -30.51 11.89
C SER A 28 -1.98 -29.72 12.39
N GLU A 29 -3.06 -30.42 12.76
CA GLU A 29 -4.23 -29.84 13.43
C GLU A 29 -3.85 -29.03 14.68
N SER A 30 -2.90 -29.55 15.48
CA SER A 30 -2.43 -28.89 16.70
C SER A 30 -1.76 -27.56 16.39
N THR A 31 -0.98 -27.48 15.32
CA THR A 31 -0.32 -26.24 14.86
C THR A 31 -1.34 -25.22 14.37
N ILE A 32 -2.33 -25.66 13.57
CA ILE A 32 -3.41 -24.79 13.09
C ILE A 32 -4.20 -24.24 14.27
N SER A 33 -4.61 -25.09 15.20
CA SER A 33 -5.36 -24.67 16.40
C SER A 33 -4.58 -23.67 17.23
N ARG A 34 -3.28 -23.91 17.47
CA ARG A 34 -2.43 -22.97 18.22
C ARG A 34 -2.29 -21.64 17.49
N PHE A 35 -2.15 -21.64 16.17
CA PHE A 35 -2.13 -20.40 15.39
C PHE A 35 -3.47 -19.66 15.49
N GLU A 36 -4.58 -20.34 15.25
CA GLU A 36 -5.94 -19.78 15.29
C GLU A 36 -6.27 -19.12 16.64
N ASN A 37 -5.72 -19.65 17.74
CA ASN A 37 -5.91 -19.12 19.08
C ASN A 37 -4.80 -18.15 19.52
N GLY A 38 -3.93 -17.70 18.60
CA GLY A 38 -2.87 -16.71 18.87
C GLY A 38 -1.71 -17.23 19.72
N ILE A 39 -1.58 -18.54 19.89
CA ILE A 39 -0.55 -19.19 20.73
C ILE A 39 0.78 -19.33 19.96
N THR A 40 0.74 -19.48 18.64
CA THR A 40 1.93 -19.64 17.79
C THR A 40 1.83 -18.79 16.54
N LYS A 41 2.98 -18.43 15.97
CA LYS A 41 3.06 -17.84 14.62
C LYS A 41 3.27 -18.95 13.58
N LEU A 42 2.88 -18.70 12.33
CA LEU A 42 3.14 -19.59 11.21
C LEU A 42 4.26 -19.04 10.32
N SER A 43 4.97 -19.95 9.65
CA SER A 43 5.80 -19.58 8.51
C SER A 43 4.91 -19.14 7.35
N ILE A 44 5.46 -18.33 6.43
CA ILE A 44 4.72 -17.88 5.25
C ILE A 44 4.26 -19.05 4.37
N ASN A 45 5.08 -20.10 4.27
CA ASN A 45 4.74 -21.30 3.50
C ASN A 45 3.53 -22.03 4.10
N HIS A 46 3.51 -22.24 5.41
CA HIS A 46 2.37 -22.85 6.08
C HIS A 46 1.12 -22.00 5.93
N PHE A 47 1.24 -20.69 6.10
CA PHE A 47 0.12 -19.79 5.95
C PHE A 47 -0.46 -19.82 4.53
N TYR A 48 0.41 -19.81 3.51
CA TYR A 48 0.00 -19.96 2.11
C TYR A 48 -0.73 -21.27 1.83
N ILE A 49 -0.26 -22.39 2.40
CA ILE A 49 -0.96 -23.69 2.31
C ILE A 49 -2.37 -23.58 2.90
N LEU A 50 -2.53 -22.96 4.07
CA LEU A 50 -3.85 -22.81 4.70
C LEU A 50 -4.79 -21.94 3.86
N LEU A 51 -4.31 -20.81 3.32
CA LEU A 51 -5.10 -19.95 2.44
C LEU A 51 -5.57 -20.70 1.19
N ASN A 52 -4.67 -21.44 0.53
CA ASN A 52 -5.00 -22.24 -0.66
C ASN A 52 -6.03 -23.33 -0.35
N ARG A 53 -5.91 -24.02 0.79
CA ARG A 53 -6.89 -25.05 1.20
C ARG A 53 -8.25 -24.47 1.54
N LEU A 54 -8.30 -23.23 2.02
CA LEU A 54 -9.53 -22.47 2.24
C LEU A 54 -10.06 -21.84 0.95
N GLY A 55 -9.32 -21.90 -0.15
CA GLY A 55 -9.68 -21.29 -1.42
C GLY A 55 -9.79 -19.77 -1.32
N ILE A 56 -8.84 -19.13 -0.65
CA ILE A 56 -8.72 -17.66 -0.57
C ILE A 56 -7.30 -17.23 -0.93
N SER A 57 -7.18 -16.03 -1.48
CA SER A 57 -5.89 -15.40 -1.76
C SER A 57 -5.36 -14.60 -0.56
N PHE A 58 -4.08 -14.24 -0.60
CA PHE A 58 -3.50 -13.29 0.36
C PHE A 58 -4.21 -11.93 0.34
N SER A 59 -4.62 -11.45 -0.84
CA SER A 59 -5.29 -10.16 -1.00
C SER A 59 -6.64 -10.13 -0.27
N GLU A 60 -7.46 -11.17 -0.48
CA GLU A 60 -8.75 -11.29 0.23
C GLU A 60 -8.56 -11.40 1.74
N PHE A 61 -7.54 -12.15 2.17
CA PHE A 61 -7.22 -12.27 3.59
C PHE A 61 -6.80 -10.91 4.19
N GLU A 62 -5.95 -10.16 3.50
CA GLU A 62 -5.49 -8.83 3.92
C GLU A 62 -6.67 -7.84 4.06
N GLU A 63 -7.59 -7.83 3.08
CA GLU A 63 -8.81 -7.03 3.15
C GLU A 63 -9.66 -7.36 4.39
N LEU A 64 -9.81 -8.64 4.74
CA LEU A 64 -10.51 -9.05 5.94
C LEU A 64 -9.79 -8.61 7.22
N VAL A 65 -8.46 -8.74 7.29
CA VAL A 65 -7.66 -8.25 8.41
C VAL A 65 -7.86 -6.74 8.60
N HIS A 66 -7.91 -5.96 7.52
CA HIS A 66 -8.18 -4.53 7.59
C HIS A 66 -9.57 -4.24 8.16
N CYS A 67 -10.59 -5.00 7.80
CA CYS A 67 -11.94 -4.87 8.38
C CYS A 67 -11.95 -5.19 9.90
N TYR A 68 -11.20 -6.20 10.34
CA TYR A 68 -11.17 -6.62 11.74
C TYR A 68 -10.39 -5.67 12.65
N TYR A 69 -9.29 -5.11 12.15
CA TYR A 69 -8.35 -4.34 12.98
C TYR A 69 -8.23 -2.86 12.61
N SER A 70 -8.98 -2.39 11.61
CA SER A 70 -8.98 -1.00 11.11
C SER A 70 -7.57 -0.45 10.85
N LYS A 71 -6.62 -1.32 10.48
CA LYS A 71 -5.21 -0.95 10.36
C LYS A 71 -4.79 -0.89 8.90
N LYS A 72 -4.73 0.31 8.35
CA LYS A 72 -3.97 0.59 7.13
C LYS A 72 -2.56 1.04 7.51
N GLU A 73 -1.55 0.27 7.12
CA GLU A 73 -0.15 0.64 7.36
C GLU A 73 0.32 1.77 6.44
N CYS A 74 -0.24 1.84 5.23
CA CYS A 74 0.09 2.83 4.21
C CYS A 74 -1.17 3.65 3.90
N LEU A 75 -1.14 4.95 4.22
CA LEU A 75 -2.33 5.81 4.29
C LEU A 75 -2.69 6.51 2.96
N PHE A 76 -2.47 5.84 1.82
CA PHE A 76 -2.75 6.45 0.50
C PHE A 76 -4.23 6.70 0.28
N GLU A 77 -5.10 5.84 0.82
CA GLU A 77 -6.54 6.01 0.68
C GLU A 77 -7.03 7.23 1.47
N GLU A 78 -6.50 7.47 2.67
CA GLU A 78 -6.79 8.71 3.39
C GLU A 78 -6.23 9.95 2.68
N LEU A 79 -5.06 9.85 2.05
CA LEU A 79 -4.53 10.93 1.22
C LEU A 79 -5.46 11.22 0.04
N GLU A 80 -5.87 10.19 -0.70
CA GLU A 80 -6.76 10.33 -1.86
C GLU A 80 -8.10 10.95 -1.46
N HIS A 81 -8.69 10.49 -0.35
CA HIS A 81 -9.91 11.06 0.20
C HIS A 81 -9.75 12.56 0.52
N ALA A 82 -8.68 12.94 1.25
CA ALA A 82 -8.43 14.32 1.65
C ALA A 82 -8.10 15.24 0.46
N VAL A 83 -7.41 14.73 -0.56
CA VAL A 83 -7.11 15.47 -1.80
C VAL A 83 -8.38 15.68 -2.62
N ASN A 84 -9.22 14.65 -2.76
CA ASN A 84 -10.46 14.72 -3.54
C ASN A 84 -11.51 15.64 -2.90
N SER A 85 -11.54 15.74 -1.57
CA SER A 85 -12.41 16.69 -0.87
C SER A 85 -11.88 18.13 -0.89
N SER A 86 -10.62 18.35 -1.31
CA SER A 86 -9.93 19.65 -1.22
C SER A 86 -9.99 20.27 0.17
N ASP A 87 -9.97 19.43 1.21
CA ASP A 87 -10.12 19.85 2.59
C ASP A 87 -8.76 19.93 3.29
N ILE A 88 -8.33 21.17 3.57
CA ILE A 88 -7.07 21.46 4.27
C ILE A 88 -7.06 20.83 5.67
N PHE A 89 -8.20 20.78 6.37
CA PHE A 89 -8.26 20.21 7.72
C PHE A 89 -8.05 18.69 7.69
N LEU A 90 -8.65 17.97 6.74
CA LEU A 90 -8.42 16.54 6.58
C LEU A 90 -6.96 16.22 6.21
N LEU A 91 -6.33 17.07 5.38
CA LEU A 91 -4.90 16.93 5.08
C LEU A 91 -4.03 17.17 6.32
N GLN A 92 -4.37 18.16 7.16
CA GLN A 92 -3.64 18.42 8.40
C GLN A 92 -3.80 17.28 9.40
N GLU A 93 -5.02 16.77 9.58
CA GLU A 93 -5.29 15.60 10.44
C GLU A 93 -4.48 14.38 9.97
N LEU A 94 -4.39 14.15 8.66
CA LEU A 94 -3.58 13.09 8.10
C LEU A 94 -2.08 13.26 8.42
N VAL A 95 -1.56 14.49 8.30
CA VAL A 95 -0.16 14.80 8.66
C VAL A 95 0.08 14.51 10.15
N ASP A 96 -0.77 15.00 11.03
CA ASP A 96 -0.64 14.81 12.49
C ASP A 96 -0.73 13.31 12.86
N LYS A 97 -1.67 12.58 12.26
CA LYS A 97 -1.81 11.13 12.39
C LYS A 97 -0.53 10.40 11.97
N ILE A 98 0.08 10.80 10.86
CA ILE A 98 1.34 10.22 10.39
C ILE A 98 2.47 10.53 11.37
N GLU A 99 2.60 11.76 11.85
CA GLU A 99 3.66 12.14 12.80
C GLU A 99 3.57 11.35 14.10
N LEU A 100 2.37 11.17 14.65
CA LEU A 100 2.15 10.35 15.82
C LEU A 100 2.55 8.90 15.59
N LYS A 101 2.18 8.30 14.45
CA LYS A 101 2.59 6.94 14.08
C LYS A 101 4.11 6.82 13.91
N GLN A 102 4.75 7.79 13.25
CA GLN A 102 6.20 7.79 12.99
C GLN A 102 7.05 7.87 14.26
N LYS A 103 6.52 8.44 15.35
CA LYS A 103 7.18 8.44 16.66
C LYS A 103 7.25 7.04 17.26
N GLN A 104 6.29 6.18 16.95
CA GLN A 104 6.21 4.81 17.44
C GLN A 104 6.94 3.84 16.52
N GLU A 105 6.69 3.94 15.22
CA GLU A 105 7.25 3.04 14.20
C GLU A 105 7.52 3.80 12.91
N LYS A 106 8.77 3.72 12.42
CA LYS A 106 9.16 4.40 11.19
C LYS A 106 8.57 3.70 9.97
N SER A 107 7.84 4.45 9.14
CA SER A 107 7.27 3.95 7.89
C SER A 107 7.71 4.82 6.71
N LEU A 108 8.40 4.22 5.74
CA LEU A 108 8.80 4.93 4.52
C LEU A 108 7.58 5.41 3.72
N CYS A 109 6.56 4.56 3.57
CA CYS A 109 5.31 4.92 2.89
C CYS A 109 4.67 6.16 3.53
N ASN A 110 4.44 6.12 4.84
CA ASN A 110 3.76 7.21 5.53
C ASN A 110 4.59 8.49 5.51
N TYR A 111 5.92 8.39 5.53
CA TYR A 111 6.80 9.54 5.39
C TYR A 111 6.59 10.25 4.05
N HIS A 112 6.58 9.51 2.95
CA HIS A 112 6.34 10.10 1.64
C HIS A 112 4.91 10.64 1.46
N ILE A 113 3.90 9.96 2.03
CA ILE A 113 2.52 10.46 2.06
C ILE A 113 2.46 11.81 2.77
N LYS A 114 3.12 11.94 3.92
CA LYS A 114 3.21 13.22 4.64
C LYS A 114 3.81 14.32 3.76
N LEU A 115 4.92 14.05 3.07
CA LEU A 115 5.53 15.06 2.18
C LEU A 115 4.55 15.54 1.11
N ILE A 116 3.78 14.63 0.52
CA ILE A 116 2.75 14.97 -0.46
C ILE A 116 1.61 15.77 0.18
N ALA A 117 1.10 15.32 1.33
CA ALA A 117 0.02 16.00 2.05
C ALA A 117 0.39 17.44 2.42
N GLU A 118 1.62 17.68 2.92
CA GLU A 118 2.14 19.03 3.19
C GLU A 118 2.16 19.90 1.91
N GLN A 119 2.54 19.34 0.76
CA GLN A 119 2.52 20.10 -0.50
C GLN A 119 1.09 20.34 -1.01
N GLN A 120 0.16 19.43 -0.72
CA GLN A 120 -1.27 19.63 -1.03
C GLN A 120 -1.86 20.77 -0.19
N ILE A 121 -1.51 20.85 1.09
CA ILE A 121 -1.88 21.97 1.96
C ILE A 121 -1.34 23.28 1.38
N ASN A 122 -0.05 23.31 1.02
CA ASN A 122 0.54 24.50 0.38
C ASN A 122 -0.20 24.89 -0.90
N ARG A 123 -0.57 23.92 -1.74
CA ARG A 123 -1.34 24.15 -2.97
C ARG A 123 -2.67 24.83 -2.67
N LEU A 124 -3.45 24.30 -1.73
CA LEU A 124 -4.77 24.81 -1.39
C LEU A 124 -4.71 26.16 -0.67
N ALA A 125 -3.65 26.41 0.10
CA ALA A 125 -3.39 27.67 0.79
C ALA A 125 -2.71 28.75 -0.09
N ASN A 126 -2.44 28.47 -1.37
CA ASN A 126 -1.67 29.33 -2.29
C ASN A 126 -0.27 29.70 -1.75
N LEU A 127 0.38 28.76 -1.05
CA LEU A 127 1.74 28.89 -0.54
C LEU A 127 2.76 28.24 -1.50
N PRO A 128 4.02 28.70 -1.51
CA PRO A 128 5.05 28.10 -2.35
C PRO A 128 5.35 26.66 -1.92
N TYR A 129 5.60 25.79 -2.90
CA TYR A 129 6.03 24.42 -2.63
C TYR A 129 7.44 24.36 -2.05
N ASN A 130 7.68 23.38 -1.18
CA ASN A 130 8.99 23.12 -0.63
C ASN A 130 9.84 22.31 -1.62
N SER A 131 10.77 22.99 -2.28
CA SER A 131 11.66 22.39 -3.28
C SER A 131 12.58 21.31 -2.69
N SER A 132 12.99 21.43 -1.43
CA SER A 132 13.80 20.39 -0.76
C SER A 132 12.99 19.10 -0.63
N LYS A 133 11.73 19.19 -0.20
CA LYS A 133 10.85 18.01 -0.06
C LYS A 133 10.52 17.37 -1.41
N CYS A 134 10.33 18.18 -2.44
CA CYS A 134 10.22 17.68 -3.80
C CYS A 134 11.47 16.89 -4.23
N ASN A 135 12.66 17.46 -3.99
CA ASN A 135 13.92 16.81 -4.34
C ASN A 135 14.16 15.50 -3.56
N GLU A 136 13.70 15.40 -2.32
CA GLU A 136 13.76 14.15 -1.53
C GLU A 136 12.97 13.03 -2.24
N LEU A 137 11.73 13.29 -2.67
CA LEU A 137 10.91 12.31 -3.40
C LEU A 137 11.50 11.94 -4.76
N ILE A 138 12.01 12.92 -5.50
CA ILE A 138 12.63 12.69 -6.81
C ILE A 138 13.87 11.80 -6.65
N LYS A 139 14.72 12.07 -5.65
CA LYS A 139 15.90 11.26 -5.35
C LYS A 139 15.52 9.81 -5.04
N TYR A 140 14.49 9.62 -4.22
CA TYR A 140 13.97 8.29 -3.93
C TYR A 140 13.51 7.58 -5.21
N LEU A 141 12.60 8.17 -5.98
CA LEU A 141 12.05 7.59 -7.22
C LEU A 141 13.14 7.20 -8.23
N LEU A 142 14.19 8.02 -8.38
CA LEU A 142 15.31 7.74 -9.26
C LEU A 142 16.19 6.59 -8.74
N SER A 143 16.38 6.50 -7.42
CA SER A 143 17.22 5.48 -6.76
C SER A 143 16.64 4.07 -6.80
N VAL A 144 15.32 3.91 -6.86
CA VAL A 144 14.68 2.59 -6.88
C VAL A 144 14.83 1.94 -8.26
N ASP A 145 15.50 0.78 -8.34
CA ASP A 145 15.73 0.07 -9.61
C ASP A 145 14.44 -0.48 -10.23
N THR A 146 13.58 -1.07 -9.40
CA THR A 146 12.32 -1.70 -9.83
C THR A 146 11.14 -1.03 -9.16
N TRP A 147 10.30 -0.38 -9.95
CA TRP A 147 9.06 0.22 -9.48
C TRP A 147 7.94 -0.81 -9.43
N MET A 148 7.23 -0.81 -8.31
CA MET A 148 5.98 -1.50 -8.10
C MET A 148 4.84 -0.48 -8.02
N GLU A 149 3.67 -0.89 -7.54
CA GLU A 149 2.52 0.00 -7.40
C GLU A 149 2.81 1.20 -6.49
N TYR A 150 3.63 1.02 -5.44
CA TYR A 150 3.97 2.08 -4.51
C TYR A 150 4.67 3.26 -5.18
N GLU A 151 5.71 3.02 -5.99
CA GLU A 151 6.42 4.10 -6.68
C GLU A 151 5.55 4.77 -7.74
N LEU A 152 4.64 4.03 -8.38
CA LEU A 152 3.66 4.60 -9.31
C LEU A 152 2.67 5.54 -8.61
N LYS A 153 2.12 5.10 -7.47
CA LYS A 153 1.28 5.93 -6.59
C LYS A 153 2.03 7.18 -6.15
N LEU A 154 3.29 7.02 -5.77
CA LEU A 154 4.12 8.13 -5.31
C LEU A 154 4.37 9.15 -6.43
N PHE A 155 4.79 8.68 -7.61
CA PHE A 155 5.02 9.54 -8.76
C PHE A 155 3.75 10.28 -9.15
N TYR A 156 2.64 9.57 -9.32
CA TYR A 156 1.34 10.15 -9.69
C TYR A 156 0.90 11.26 -8.72
N ASN A 157 0.92 10.97 -7.41
CA ASN A 157 0.47 11.92 -6.40
C ASN A 157 1.43 13.09 -6.17
N SER A 158 2.63 13.06 -6.74
CA SER A 158 3.64 14.13 -6.59
C SER A 158 3.89 14.97 -7.83
N VAL A 159 3.30 14.62 -8.98
CA VAL A 159 3.49 15.36 -10.24
C VAL A 159 3.22 16.86 -10.13
N PHE A 160 2.19 17.26 -9.37
CA PHE A 160 1.72 18.66 -9.32
C PHE A 160 2.75 19.66 -8.76
N PHE A 161 3.75 19.19 -8.03
CA PHE A 161 4.81 20.03 -7.45
C PHE A 161 6.21 19.70 -7.99
N MET A 162 6.27 18.98 -9.12
CA MET A 162 7.51 18.74 -9.87
C MET A 162 7.62 19.67 -11.08
N ASN A 163 8.85 19.96 -11.51
CA ASN A 163 9.06 20.68 -12.77
C ASN A 163 8.85 19.75 -13.99
N THR A 164 8.50 20.34 -15.12
CA THR A 164 8.17 19.61 -16.37
C THR A 164 9.30 18.73 -16.89
N ARG A 165 10.57 19.14 -16.73
CA ARG A 165 11.74 18.35 -17.15
C ARG A 165 11.85 17.07 -16.32
N THR A 166 11.67 17.16 -15.00
CA THR A 166 11.66 16.01 -14.09
C THR A 166 10.51 15.07 -14.41
N ILE A 167 9.30 15.59 -14.63
CA ILE A 167 8.14 14.76 -14.97
C ILE A 167 8.40 14.00 -16.27
N SER A 168 8.95 14.67 -17.30
CA SER A 168 9.31 14.02 -18.57
C SER A 168 10.36 12.92 -18.40
N LEU A 169 11.40 13.18 -17.58
CA LEU A 169 12.43 12.19 -17.27
C LEU A 169 11.83 10.96 -16.59
N LEU A 170 11.08 11.16 -15.51
CA LEU A 170 10.45 10.09 -14.73
C LEU A 170 9.46 9.29 -15.60
N TYR A 171 8.63 9.98 -16.39
CA TYR A 171 7.70 9.35 -17.32
C TYR A 171 8.39 8.40 -18.31
N ARG A 172 9.52 8.82 -18.90
CA ARG A 172 10.29 8.01 -19.85
C ARG A 172 10.88 6.75 -19.22
N ILE A 173 11.21 6.78 -17.94
CA ILE A 173 11.81 5.64 -17.24
C ILE A 173 10.78 4.72 -16.58
N VAL A 174 9.50 5.10 -16.48
CA VAL A 174 8.45 4.28 -15.85
C VAL A 174 8.42 2.87 -16.44
N ILE A 175 8.30 2.73 -17.76
CA ILE A 175 8.23 1.41 -18.43
C ILE A 175 9.47 0.55 -18.14
N LYS A 176 10.65 1.19 -18.10
CA LYS A 176 11.89 0.49 -17.77
C LYS A 176 11.90 0.03 -16.33
N LYS A 177 11.52 0.91 -15.39
CA LYS A 177 11.54 0.61 -13.94
C LYS A 177 10.42 -0.34 -13.53
N THR A 178 9.28 -0.38 -14.23
CA THR A 178 8.16 -1.29 -13.94
C THR A 178 8.28 -2.64 -14.66
N ARG A 179 9.41 -2.96 -15.29
CA ARG A 179 9.56 -4.16 -16.14
C ARG A 179 9.23 -5.49 -15.45
N TYR A 180 9.52 -5.63 -14.15
CA TYR A 180 9.14 -6.82 -13.39
C TYR A 180 7.66 -6.81 -13.04
N PHE A 181 7.10 -5.67 -12.67
CA PHE A 181 5.68 -5.55 -12.36
C PHE A 181 4.80 -5.78 -13.59
N LEU A 182 5.27 -5.37 -14.78
CA LEU A 182 4.71 -5.72 -16.09
C LEU A 182 4.70 -7.22 -16.42
N LYS A 183 5.29 -8.09 -15.59
CA LYS A 183 5.16 -9.54 -15.76
C LYS A 183 3.98 -10.10 -14.97
N THR A 184 3.40 -9.31 -14.07
CA THR A 184 2.24 -9.70 -13.26
C THR A 184 0.96 -9.35 -13.99
N ASN A 185 -0.10 -10.14 -13.78
CA ASN A 185 -1.42 -9.86 -14.36
C ASN A 185 -1.93 -8.47 -13.90
N THR A 186 -1.79 -8.19 -12.60
CA THR A 186 -2.18 -6.92 -11.97
C THR A 186 -1.42 -5.72 -12.54
N GLY A 187 -0.09 -5.81 -12.64
CA GLY A 187 0.73 -4.73 -13.17
C GLY A 187 0.42 -4.44 -14.64
N THR A 188 0.34 -5.49 -15.47
CA THR A 188 0.15 -5.36 -16.92
C THR A 188 -1.22 -4.81 -17.30
N HIS A 189 -2.28 -5.32 -16.68
CA HIS A 189 -3.65 -5.08 -17.15
C HIS A 189 -4.44 -4.09 -16.30
N ARG A 190 -3.92 -3.68 -15.12
CA ARG A 190 -4.65 -2.79 -14.21
C ARG A 190 -3.83 -1.56 -13.84
N ILE A 191 -2.76 -1.77 -13.07
CA ILE A 191 -2.11 -0.68 -12.34
C ILE A 191 -1.30 0.24 -13.26
N ILE A 192 -0.42 -0.33 -14.10
CA ILE A 192 0.46 0.49 -14.94
C ILE A 192 -0.33 1.27 -16.00
N PRO A 193 -1.29 0.66 -16.75
CA PRO A 193 -2.11 1.41 -17.70
C PRO A 193 -2.88 2.56 -17.04
N LEU A 194 -3.48 2.33 -15.87
CA LEU A 194 -4.23 3.34 -15.12
C LEU A 194 -3.35 4.56 -14.79
N TYR A 195 -2.19 4.34 -14.18
CA TYR A 195 -1.32 5.45 -13.79
C TYR A 195 -0.71 6.15 -15.00
N LEU A 196 -0.33 5.42 -16.06
CA LEU A 196 0.17 6.07 -17.29
C LEU A 196 -0.90 6.89 -18.01
N PHE A 197 -2.16 6.42 -18.02
CA PHE A 197 -3.28 7.17 -18.56
C PHE A 197 -3.52 8.46 -17.76
N ASN A 198 -3.61 8.36 -16.43
CA ASN A 198 -3.84 9.52 -15.56
C ASN A 198 -2.69 10.54 -15.66
N LEU A 199 -1.43 10.08 -15.71
CA LEU A 199 -0.28 10.95 -15.94
C LEU A 199 -0.35 11.68 -17.28
N LYS A 200 -0.83 11.00 -18.34
CA LYS A 200 -0.98 11.61 -19.66
C LYS A 200 -2.08 12.68 -19.68
N LEU A 201 -3.15 12.51 -18.90
CA LEU A 201 -4.19 13.54 -18.73
C LEU A 201 -3.64 14.77 -18.00
N LEU A 202 -2.91 14.57 -16.91
CA LEU A 202 -2.29 15.65 -16.13
C LEU A 202 -1.27 16.48 -16.93
N LEU A 203 -0.62 15.87 -17.93
CA LEU A 203 0.35 16.56 -18.79
C LEU A 203 -0.25 17.32 -19.98
N LYS A 204 -1.56 17.14 -20.24
CA LYS A 204 -2.27 17.81 -21.34
C LYS A 204 -3.05 19.06 -20.90
N ASN A 205 -3.28 19.19 -19.60
CA ASN A 205 -3.92 20.34 -18.96
C ASN A 205 -2.84 21.26 -18.35
#